data_AF-A0A2E2ZDZ8-F1
#
_entry.id   AF-A0A2E2ZDZ8-F1
#
_cell.length_a   1.000
_cell.length_b   1.000
_cell.length_c   1.000
_cell.angle_alpha   90.00
_cell.angle_beta   90.00
_cell.angle_gamma   90.00
#
_symmetry.space_group_name_H-M   'P 1'
#
loop_
_entity.id
_entity.type
_entity.pdbx_description
1 polymer ?
#
loop_
_entity_poly.entity_id
_entity_poly.type
_entity_poly.pdbx_seq_one_letter_code
_entity_poly.pdbx_strand_id
1 'polypeptide(L)'
;YGVVAVQKQFIGSMHYEVMTRDYGNQTGTYVCTLDNYHSDIDAIDYSTSEIPAEHKSHNIIELDNGQYCLYPNNRMRIYDNSITPETPKVPDFKVSTITYQVENGHDHMGLGSEDNYFWKTAKERKNTEGRKPFEPELG
;
A
#
# COMPACT_ATOMS: atom_id res chain seq x y z
N TYR A 1 -10.35 5.68 17.06
CA TYR A 1 -8.99 5.84 16.51
C TYR A 1 -8.26 6.94 17.25
N GLY A 2 -7.14 6.61 17.88
CA GLY A 2 -6.20 7.59 18.44
C GLY A 2 -5.07 7.88 17.45
N VAL A 3 -4.39 9.01 17.63
CA VAL A 3 -3.16 9.36 16.92
C VAL A 3 -2.07 9.53 17.97
N VAL A 4 -0.91 8.92 17.74
CA VAL A 4 0.24 9.01 18.63
C VAL A 4 1.45 9.56 17.87
N ALA A 5 2.21 10.42 18.54
CA ALA A 5 3.50 10.88 18.05
C ALA A 5 4.58 9.89 18.50
N VAL A 6 5.26 9.27 17.54
CA VAL A 6 6.34 8.32 17.75
C VAL A 6 7.63 8.89 17.19
N GLN A 7 8.74 8.70 17.90
CA GLN A 7 10.07 9.08 17.43
C GLN A 7 10.82 7.86 16.91
N LYS A 8 11.20 7.88 15.64
CA LYS A 8 12.01 6.83 15.03
C LYS A 8 13.49 7.07 15.32
N GLN A 9 14.03 6.36 16.31
CA GLN A 9 15.41 6.59 16.81
C GLN A 9 16.48 6.41 15.73
N PHE A 10 16.41 5.35 14.92
CA PHE A 10 17.45 5.05 13.94
C PHE A 10 17.56 6.09 12.82
N ILE A 11 16.43 6.51 12.28
CA ILE A 11 16.38 7.46 11.15
C ILE A 11 16.20 8.91 11.61
N GLY A 12 16.12 9.16 12.91
CA GLY A 12 15.77 10.47 13.46
C GLY A 12 16.86 11.52 13.27
N SER A 13 18.12 11.10 13.24
CA SER A 13 19.28 11.98 13.02
C SER A 13 19.70 12.09 11.56
N MET A 14 19.02 11.40 10.65
CA MET A 14 19.36 11.40 9.22
C MET A 14 18.79 12.63 8.52
N HIS A 15 19.27 12.91 7.31
CA HIS A 15 18.82 14.04 6.50
C HIS A 15 17.72 13.63 5.53
N TYR A 16 16.67 14.45 5.39
CA TYR A 16 15.47 14.10 4.63
C TYR A 16 15.34 14.95 3.37
N GLU A 17 14.82 14.35 2.31
CA GLU A 17 14.43 15.03 1.08
C GLU A 17 13.02 14.60 0.67
N VAL A 18 12.19 15.59 0.34
CA VAL A 18 10.81 15.41 -0.11
C VAL A 18 10.58 16.18 -1.41
N MET A 19 9.78 15.61 -2.31
CA MET A 19 9.40 16.28 -3.55
C MET A 19 8.07 17.01 -3.37
N THR A 20 8.11 18.34 -3.36
CA THR A 20 6.89 19.16 -3.34
C THR A 20 6.33 19.34 -4.75
N ARG A 21 5.03 19.58 -4.86
CA ARG A 21 4.35 19.77 -6.15
C ARG A 21 4.85 21.02 -6.89
N ASP A 22 5.00 22.12 -6.16
CA ASP A 22 5.18 23.45 -6.75
C ASP A 22 6.63 23.94 -6.67
N TYR A 23 7.44 23.42 -5.72
CA TYR A 23 8.81 23.90 -5.44
C TYR A 23 9.89 22.81 -5.59
N GLY A 24 9.57 21.69 -6.24
CA GLY A 24 10.52 20.60 -6.47
C GLY A 24 11.00 19.94 -5.18
N ASN A 25 12.24 19.42 -5.19
CA ASN A 25 12.83 18.77 -4.03
C ASN A 25 13.18 19.79 -2.95
N GLN A 26 12.77 19.49 -1.73
CA GLN A 26 13.04 20.27 -0.53
C GLN A 26 13.68 19.35 0.50
N THR A 27 14.65 19.89 1.24
CA THR A 27 15.42 19.17 2.24
C THR A 27 15.03 19.61 3.65
N GLY A 28 15.33 18.77 4.64
CA GLY A 28 14.99 19.06 6.02
C GLY A 28 15.40 17.98 7.01
N THR A 29 14.95 18.18 8.24
CA THR A 29 15.25 17.34 9.39
C THR A 29 13.99 16.68 9.96
N TYR A 30 14.15 15.48 10.49
CA TYR A 30 13.04 14.74 11.09
C TYR A 30 12.68 15.27 12.47
N VAL A 31 11.38 15.41 12.73
CA VAL A 31 10.86 15.83 14.04
C VAL A 31 10.23 14.64 14.76
N CYS A 32 9.15 14.09 14.19
CA CYS A 32 8.44 12.94 14.73
C CYS A 32 7.55 12.29 13.65
N THR A 33 6.97 11.14 13.96
CA THR A 33 6.00 10.45 13.10
C THR A 33 4.65 10.44 13.78
N LEU A 34 3.60 10.87 13.08
CA LEU A 34 2.23 10.65 13.50
C LEU A 34 1.76 9.31 12.94
N ASP A 35 1.32 8.43 13.85
CA ASP A 35 0.77 7.13 13.49
C ASP A 35 -0.58 6.91 14.16
N ASN A 36 -1.40 6.08 13.53
CA ASN A 36 -2.70 5.70 14.08
C ASN A 36 -2.48 4.64 15.17
N TYR A 37 -3.22 4.78 16.26
CA TYR A 37 -3.12 3.90 17.43
C TYR A 37 -4.51 3.50 17.92
N HIS A 38 -4.63 2.23 18.31
CA HIS A 38 -5.82 1.74 19.01
C HIS A 38 -5.78 2.22 20.44
N SER A 39 -6.75 3.06 20.83
CA SER A 39 -6.69 3.84 22.08
C SER A 39 -7.23 3.12 23.30
N ASP A 40 -7.93 2.00 23.11
CA ASP A 40 -8.58 1.26 24.19
C ASP A 40 -7.82 -0.05 24.44
N ILE A 41 -7.22 -0.16 25.62
CA ILE A 41 -6.40 -1.31 26.00
C ILE A 41 -7.24 -2.53 26.38
N ASP A 42 -8.51 -2.31 26.76
CA ASP A 42 -9.45 -3.32 27.25
C ASP A 42 -10.41 -3.81 26.14
N ALA A 43 -10.45 -3.10 25.01
CA ALA A 43 -11.20 -3.52 23.83
C ALA A 43 -10.29 -4.26 22.85
N ILE A 44 -10.68 -5.50 22.51
CA ILE A 44 -10.05 -6.28 21.44
C ILE A 44 -10.23 -5.52 20.12
N ASP A 45 -9.14 -5.28 19.40
CA ASP A 45 -9.17 -4.73 18.05
C ASP A 45 -9.59 -5.84 17.06
N TYR A 46 -10.86 -5.84 16.67
CA TYR A 46 -11.42 -6.79 15.70
C TYR A 46 -11.78 -6.13 14.36
N SER A 47 -11.51 -4.83 14.21
CA SER A 47 -11.77 -4.11 12.96
C SER A 47 -10.55 -4.17 12.05
N THR A 48 -10.75 -4.40 10.76
CA THR A 48 -9.73 -4.11 9.75
C THR A 48 -9.92 -2.66 9.31
N SER A 49 -8.85 -1.89 9.09
CA SER A 49 -9.06 -0.54 8.53
C SER A 49 -9.51 -0.69 7.08
N GLU A 50 -10.77 -0.40 6.82
CA GLU A 50 -11.38 -0.57 5.50
C GLU A 50 -11.13 0.65 4.61
N ILE A 51 -10.77 1.78 5.21
CA ILE A 51 -10.53 3.04 4.51
C ILE A 51 -9.03 3.15 4.18
N PRO A 52 -8.64 3.26 2.89
CA PRO A 52 -7.23 3.31 2.48
C PRO A 52 -6.39 4.44 3.12
N ALA A 53 -7.03 5.48 3.66
CA ALA A 53 -6.38 6.58 4.35
C ALA A 53 -5.96 6.24 5.79
N GLU A 54 -6.57 5.23 6.42
CA GLU A 54 -6.37 4.90 7.84
C GLU A 54 -5.10 4.08 8.11
N HIS A 55 -4.41 3.61 7.08
CA HIS A 55 -3.17 2.82 7.22
C HIS A 55 -1.89 3.63 7.01
N LYS A 56 -2.01 4.96 6.96
CA LYS A 56 -0.92 5.84 6.51
C LYS A 56 -0.31 6.58 7.69
N SER A 57 0.91 6.22 8.05
CA SER A 57 1.75 7.02 8.95
C SER A 57 2.39 8.19 8.21
N HIS A 58 2.59 9.30 8.92
CA HIS A 58 3.14 10.55 8.37
C HIS A 58 4.38 10.98 9.16
N ASN A 59 5.53 11.11 8.48
CA ASN A 59 6.70 11.75 9.08
C ASN A 59 6.56 13.27 8.97
N ILE A 60 6.69 13.95 10.11
CA ILE A 60 6.83 15.41 10.18
C ILE A 60 8.29 15.75 9.95
N ILE A 61 8.52 16.61 8.96
CA ILE A 61 9.84 17.08 8.55
C ILE A 61 9.84 18.60 8.66
N GLU A 62 10.83 19.14 9.36
CA GLU A 62 11.14 20.57 9.35
C GLU A 62 12.03 20.86 8.14
N LEU A 63 11.50 21.60 7.17
CA LEU A 63 12.23 21.98 5.97
C LEU A 63 13.24 23.09 6.29
N ASP A 64 14.30 23.18 5.49
CA ASP A 64 15.36 24.19 5.67
C ASP A 64 14.86 25.64 5.52
N ASN A 65 13.67 25.82 4.94
CA ASN A 65 12.98 27.11 4.83
C ASN A 65 12.15 27.47 6.09
N GLY A 66 12.18 26.64 7.13
CA GLY A 66 11.46 26.81 8.39
C GLY A 66 9.98 26.37 8.37
N GLN A 67 9.50 25.81 7.25
CA GLN A 67 8.14 25.25 7.17
C GLN A 67 8.14 23.77 7.56
N TYR A 68 6.98 23.28 8.00
CA TYR A 68 6.79 21.86 8.28
C TYR A 68 6.07 21.15 7.13
N CYS A 69 6.55 19.97 6.78
CA CYS A 69 6.00 19.12 5.75
C CYS A 69 5.58 17.77 6.33
N LEU A 70 4.39 17.30 5.95
CA LEU A 70 3.92 15.94 6.21
C LEU A 70 3.63 15.30 4.86
N TYR A 71 4.64 14.61 4.32
CA TYR A 71 4.48 14.00 3.00
C TYR A 71 3.76 12.64 3.13
N PRO A 72 2.60 12.44 2.49
CA PRO A 72 1.80 11.23 2.66
C PRO A 72 2.57 9.99 2.17
N ASN A 73 2.35 8.86 2.84
CA ASN A 73 2.97 7.57 2.55
C ASN A 73 4.51 7.55 2.62
N ASN A 74 5.15 8.52 3.27
CA ASN A 74 6.61 8.54 3.48
C ASN A 74 7.41 8.39 2.17
N ARG A 75 6.88 8.91 1.05
CA ARG A 75 7.58 8.98 -0.24
C ARG A 75 8.64 10.07 -0.21
N MET A 76 9.71 9.78 0.52
CA MET A 76 10.82 10.67 0.80
C MET A 76 12.13 9.90 0.65
N ARG A 77 13.24 10.62 0.58
CA ARG A 77 14.58 10.02 0.64
C ARG A 77 15.23 10.38 1.96
N ILE A 78 15.93 9.40 2.52
CA ILE A 78 16.68 9.56 3.76
C ILE A 78 18.15 9.35 3.40
N TYR A 79 18.97 10.32 3.76
CA TYR A 79 20.40 10.31 3.53
C TYR A 79 21.13 10.15 4.86
N ASP A 80 21.97 9.13 4.90
CA ASP A 80 22.98 8.93 5.94
C ASP A 80 24.38 9.03 5.31
N ASN A 81 25.27 9.77 5.97
CA ASN A 81 26.62 10.05 5.46
C ASN A 81 27.50 8.80 5.35
N SER A 82 27.21 7.75 6.12
CA SER A 82 28.02 6.54 6.15
C SER A 82 27.46 5.40 5.29
N ILE A 83 26.13 5.36 5.08
CA ILE A 83 25.44 4.26 4.40
C ILE A 83 25.05 4.62 2.97
N THR A 84 24.84 5.90 2.67
CA THR A 84 24.30 6.28 1.36
C THR A 84 25.40 6.27 0.29
N PRO A 85 25.24 5.51 -0.81
CA PRO A 85 26.18 5.55 -1.91
C PRO A 85 26.14 6.92 -2.62
N GLU A 86 27.25 7.30 -3.25
CA GLU A 86 27.41 8.60 -3.94
C GLU A 86 26.33 8.85 -5.01
N THR A 87 25.93 7.80 -5.73
CA THR A 87 24.82 7.87 -6.69
C THR A 87 23.60 7.08 -6.17
N PRO A 88 22.61 7.75 -5.56
CA PRO A 88 21.42 7.09 -5.06
C PRO A 88 20.52 6.59 -6.21
N LYS A 89 20.05 5.35 -6.11
CA LYS A 89 19.10 4.78 -7.06
C LYS A 89 17.71 5.35 -6.83
N VAL A 90 16.96 5.55 -7.91
CA VAL A 90 15.54 5.91 -7.83
C VAL A 90 14.73 4.65 -7.51
N PRO A 91 13.97 4.61 -6.41
CA PRO A 91 13.13 3.46 -6.10
C PRO A 91 11.98 3.33 -7.12
N ASP A 92 11.78 2.11 -7.62
CA ASP A 92 10.59 1.70 -8.35
C ASP A 92 9.45 1.50 -7.34
N PHE A 93 8.47 2.41 -7.36
CA PHE A 93 7.22 2.23 -6.62
C PHE A 93 6.05 2.10 -7.59
N LYS A 94 5.99 1.00 -8.35
CA LYS A 94 4.75 0.63 -9.05
C LYS A 94 3.72 0.13 -8.04
N VAL A 95 2.85 1.03 -7.59
CA VAL A 95 1.71 0.67 -6.73
C VAL A 95 0.61 0.01 -7.55
N SER A 96 -0.02 -1.03 -7.00
CA SER A 96 -1.24 -1.59 -7.60
C SER A 96 -2.35 -0.53 -7.55
N THR A 97 -2.94 -0.21 -8.69
CA THR A 97 -4.12 0.65 -8.79
C THR A 97 -5.42 -0.16 -8.78
N ILE A 98 -5.32 -1.49 -8.62
CA ILE A 98 -6.47 -2.40 -8.66
C ILE A 98 -6.93 -2.67 -7.24
N THR A 99 -8.14 -2.24 -6.92
CA THR A 99 -8.85 -2.60 -5.69
C THR A 99 -9.57 -3.92 -5.94
N TYR A 100 -9.17 -4.97 -5.24
CA TYR A 100 -9.86 -6.25 -5.27
C TYR A 100 -10.97 -6.23 -4.21
N GLN A 101 -12.19 -6.57 -4.61
CA GLN A 101 -13.36 -6.62 -3.73
C GLN A 101 -14.00 -8.00 -3.88
N VAL A 102 -14.11 -8.73 -2.77
CA VAL A 102 -14.61 -10.12 -2.77
C VAL A 102 -16.09 -10.24 -2.41
N GLU A 103 -16.66 -9.23 -1.73
CA GLU A 103 -17.99 -9.36 -1.13
C GLU A 103 -19.08 -8.50 -1.77
N ASN A 104 -18.69 -7.39 -2.39
CA ASN A 104 -19.67 -6.44 -2.90
C ASN A 104 -19.80 -6.61 -4.42
N GLY A 105 -20.71 -7.53 -4.77
CA GLY A 105 -21.13 -7.88 -6.11
C GLY A 105 -22.12 -9.04 -6.03
N HIS A 106 -23.27 -8.92 -6.67
CA HIS A 106 -24.23 -10.03 -6.83
C HIS A 106 -23.73 -11.09 -7.85
N ASP A 107 -22.43 -11.11 -8.16
CA ASP A 107 -21.85 -12.08 -9.07
C ASP A 107 -21.68 -13.38 -8.27
N HIS A 108 -22.60 -14.33 -8.48
CA HIS A 108 -22.63 -15.68 -7.93
C HIS A 108 -21.43 -16.51 -8.43
N MET A 109 -20.21 -16.09 -8.08
CA MET A 109 -18.95 -16.76 -8.41
C MET A 109 -18.46 -17.64 -7.26
N GLY A 110 -19.24 -17.75 -6.18
CA GLY A 110 -18.97 -18.68 -5.09
C GLY A 110 -19.04 -20.13 -5.56
N LEU A 111 -17.94 -20.86 -5.39
CA LEU A 111 -17.83 -22.30 -5.69
C LEU A 111 -18.28 -23.18 -4.51
N GLY A 112 -18.85 -22.59 -3.45
CA GLY A 112 -19.20 -23.28 -2.21
C GLY A 112 -20.30 -24.35 -2.36
N SER A 113 -20.95 -24.45 -3.51
CA SER A 113 -21.96 -25.47 -3.82
C SER A 113 -21.43 -26.60 -4.72
N GLU A 114 -20.13 -26.71 -4.98
CA GLU A 114 -19.56 -27.67 -5.94
C GLU A 114 -18.66 -28.72 -5.28
N ASP A 115 -19.01 -30.00 -5.46
CA ASP A 115 -18.25 -31.17 -5.01
C ASP A 115 -17.25 -31.71 -6.07
N ASN A 116 -17.08 -31.02 -7.20
CA ASN A 116 -16.25 -31.50 -8.31
C ASN A 116 -14.75 -31.35 -8.02
N TYR A 117 -14.00 -32.45 -8.21
CA TYR A 117 -12.55 -32.52 -7.98
C TYR A 117 -11.74 -31.52 -8.84
N PHE A 118 -12.20 -31.22 -10.06
CA PHE A 118 -11.69 -30.12 -10.87
C PHE A 118 -12.73 -29.00 -10.91
N TRP A 119 -12.42 -27.88 -10.26
CA TRP A 119 -13.32 -26.73 -10.18
C TRP A 119 -13.30 -25.91 -11.47
N LYS A 120 -14.47 -25.38 -11.86
CA LYS A 120 -14.64 -24.43 -12.97
C LYS A 120 -15.72 -23.43 -12.57
N THR A 121 -15.53 -22.15 -12.84
CA THR A 121 -16.56 -21.13 -12.55
C THR A 121 -17.78 -21.28 -13.47
N ALA A 122 -18.94 -20.77 -13.03
CA ALA A 122 -20.17 -20.80 -13.82
C ALA A 122 -20.04 -20.10 -15.19
N LYS A 123 -19.21 -19.04 -15.27
CA LYS A 123 -18.88 -18.34 -16.53
C LYS A 123 -18.06 -19.23 -17.48
N GLU A 124 -17.10 -19.99 -16.98
CA GLU A 124 -16.29 -20.91 -17.78
C GLU A 124 -17.12 -22.08 -18.34
N ARG A 125 -18.13 -22.55 -17.61
CA ARG A 125 -19.08 -23.56 -18.10
C ARG A 125 -19.89 -23.05 -19.29
N LYS A 126 -20.49 -21.85 -19.19
CA LYS A 126 -21.27 -21.23 -20.28
C LYS A 126 -20.44 -21.02 -21.55
N ASN A 127 -19.15 -20.71 -21.42
CA ASN A 127 -18.27 -20.51 -22.58
C ASN A 127 -17.84 -21.82 -23.27
N THR A 128 -18.02 -22.97 -22.60
CA THR A 128 -17.66 -24.28 -23.15
C THR A 128 -18.74 -24.82 -24.10
N GLU A 129 -20.01 -24.41 -23.94
CA GLU A 129 -21.15 -24.92 -24.73
C GLU A 129 -21.10 -24.52 -26.21
N GLY A 130 -20.27 -23.54 -26.60
CA GLY A 130 -20.11 -23.10 -27.99
C GLY A 130 -18.90 -23.68 -28.72
N ARG A 131 -18.04 -24.46 -28.05
CA ARG A 131 -16.79 -24.96 -28.65
C ARG A 131 -17.00 -26.38 -29.17
N LYS A 132 -17.01 -26.54 -30.50
CA LYS A 132 -17.01 -27.88 -31.10
C LYS A 132 -15.79 -28.67 -30.56
N PRO A 133 -15.96 -29.95 -30.19
CA PRO A 133 -14.83 -30.81 -29.86
C PRO A 133 -13.80 -30.77 -30.98
N PHE A 134 -12.52 -30.73 -30.61
CA PHE A 134 -11.43 -30.87 -31.56
C PHE A 134 -11.48 -32.29 -32.13
N GLU A 135 -11.79 -32.41 -33.42
CA GLU A 135 -11.66 -33.66 -34.17
C GLU A 135 -10.24 -33.69 -34.75
N PRO A 136 -9.33 -34.57 -34.27
CA PRO A 136 -8.03 -34.71 -34.88
C PRO A 136 -8.17 -35.33 -36.27
N GLU A 137 -7.60 -34.68 -37.30
CA GLU A 137 -7.46 -35.30 -38.61
C GLU A 137 -6.48 -36.48 -38.49
N LEU A 138 -7.01 -37.70 -38.66
CA LEU A 138 -6.22 -38.91 -38.81
C LEU A 138 -5.51 -38.83 -40.17
N GLY A 139 -4.19 -38.65 -40.12
CA GLY A 139 -3.31 -38.76 -41.29
C GLY A 139 -3.20 -40.18 -41.81
#